data_AF-A0A7C3JE19-F1
#
_entry.id   AF-A0A7C3JE19-F1
#
_cell.length_a   1.000
_cell.length_b   1.000
_cell.length_c   1.000
_cell.angle_alpha   90.00
_cell.angle_beta   90.00
_cell.angle_gamma   90.00
#
_symmetry.space_group_name_H-M   'P 1'
#
loop_
_entity.id
_entity.type
_entity.pdbx_description
1 polymer ?
#
loop_
_entity_poly.entity_id
_entity_poly.type
_entity_poly.pdbx_seq_one_letter_code
_entity_poly.pdbx_strand_id
1 'polypeptide(L)'
;MFLYEHERTKVIVLRLRALSSLIRLVVLAFWAILLGAFLALVNEMVSPGTWWVGGLLGVILGFLFGSVVAAATVAIVEWMAQLLVAQGEIVEALRKRAE
;
A
#
# COMPACT_ATOMS: atom_id res chain seq x y z
N MET A 1 27.06 15.44 -6.77
CA MET A 1 27.57 14.12 -7.23
C MET A 1 26.65 13.03 -6.68
N PHE A 2 25.46 12.88 -7.28
CA PHE A 2 24.54 11.77 -6.99
C PHE A 2 24.98 10.61 -7.88
N LEU A 3 25.98 9.87 -7.42
CA LEU A 3 26.46 8.67 -8.08
C LEU A 3 25.30 7.65 -8.11
N TYR A 4 24.91 7.23 -9.30
CA TYR A 4 24.09 6.04 -9.46
C TYR A 4 24.94 4.84 -9.00
N GLU A 5 24.73 4.42 -7.76
CA GLU A 5 25.29 3.20 -7.20
C GLU A 5 24.20 2.13 -7.31
N HIS A 6 24.35 1.21 -8.26
CA HIS A 6 23.42 0.11 -8.48
C HIS A 6 23.13 -0.69 -7.19
N GLU A 7 24.15 -0.88 -6.35
CA GLU A 7 24.06 -1.44 -5.00
C GLU A 7 23.09 -0.66 -4.10
N ARG A 8 23.16 0.68 -4.11
CA ARG A 8 22.32 1.56 -3.28
C ARG A 8 20.87 1.54 -3.74
N THR A 9 20.64 1.51 -5.05
CA THR A 9 19.29 1.41 -5.65
C THR A 9 18.63 0.07 -5.30
N LYS A 10 19.37 -1.04 -5.33
CA LYS A 10 18.88 -2.36 -4.88
C LYS A 10 18.43 -2.36 -3.43
N VAL A 11 19.20 -1.74 -2.54
CA VAL A 11 18.84 -1.63 -1.11
C VAL A 11 17.56 -0.82 -0.92
N ILE A 12 17.36 0.24 -1.69
CA ILE A 12 16.12 1.05 -1.65
C ILE A 12 14.91 0.21 -2.10
N VAL A 13 15.03 -0.55 -3.19
CA VAL A 13 13.96 -1.44 -3.69
C VAL A 13 13.62 -2.53 -2.67
N LEU A 14 14.63 -3.15 -2.05
CA LEU A 14 14.43 -4.15 -0.99
C LEU A 14 13.68 -3.58 0.21
N ARG A 15 14.03 -2.37 0.65
CA ARG A 15 13.34 -1.67 1.74
C ARG A 15 11.91 -1.30 1.35
N LEU A 16 11.67 -0.82 0.13
CA LEU A 16 10.32 -0.54 -0.39
C LEU A 16 9.44 -1.79 -0.42
N ARG A 17 10.00 -2.95 -0.79
CA ARG A 17 9.28 -4.22 -0.78
C ARG A 17 8.90 -4.67 0.64
N ALA A 18 9.80 -4.50 1.61
CA ALA A 18 9.49 -4.77 3.01
C ALA A 18 8.41 -3.80 3.54
N LEU A 19 8.52 -2.53 3.20
CA LEU A 19 7.56 -1.49 3.56
C LEU A 19 6.17 -1.75 2.96
N SER A 20 6.11 -2.26 1.74
CA SER A 20 4.87 -2.64 1.04
C SER A 20 4.06 -3.68 1.81
N SER A 21 4.73 -4.70 2.40
CA SER A 21 4.05 -5.68 3.25
C SER A 21 3.45 -5.05 4.50
N LEU A 22 4.18 -4.11 5.13
CA LEU A 22 3.71 -3.41 6.33
C LEU A 22 2.55 -2.47 6.00
N ILE A 23 2.64 -1.71 4.90
CA ILE A 23 1.56 -0.86 4.39
C ILE A 23 0.31 -1.69 4.12
N ARG A 24 0.44 -2.84 3.45
CA ARG A 24 -0.69 -3.72 3.18
C ARG A 24 -1.41 -4.13 4.45
N LEU A 25 -0.66 -4.55 5.48
CA LEU A 25 -1.25 -4.96 6.76
C LEU A 25 -1.95 -3.80 7.45
N VAL A 26 -1.33 -2.62 7.49
CA VAL A 26 -1.91 -1.42 8.09
C VAL A 26 -3.18 -0.99 7.36
N VAL A 27 -3.17 -0.96 6.03
CA VAL A 27 -4.34 -0.60 5.21
C VAL A 27 -5.49 -1.58 5.43
N LEU A 28 -5.20 -2.89 5.46
CA LEU A 28 -6.21 -3.90 5.74
C LEU A 28 -6.83 -3.75 7.12
N ALA A 29 -6.00 -3.61 8.16
CA ALA A 29 -6.46 -3.43 9.52
C ALA A 29 -7.29 -2.15 9.67
N PHE A 30 -6.83 -1.04 9.08
CA PHE A 30 -7.53 0.23 9.08
C PHE A 30 -8.93 0.10 8.47
N TRP A 31 -9.04 -0.46 7.26
CA TRP A 31 -10.32 -0.59 6.57
C TRP A 31 -11.28 -1.57 7.25
N ALA A 32 -10.76 -2.70 7.77
CA ALA A 32 -11.55 -3.67 8.51
C ALA A 32 -12.14 -3.07 9.79
N ILE A 33 -11.33 -2.32 10.56
CA ILE A 33 -11.77 -1.66 11.80
C ILE A 33 -12.74 -0.53 11.48
N LEU A 34 -12.42 0.32 10.50
CA LEU A 34 -13.22 1.48 10.14
C LEU A 34 -14.63 1.07 9.68
N LEU A 35 -14.72 0.16 8.71
CA LEU A 35 -16.01 -0.28 8.19
C LEU A 35 -16.75 -1.20 9.17
N GLY A 36 -16.04 -2.00 9.96
CA GLY A 36 -16.61 -2.76 11.07
C GLY A 36 -17.29 -1.87 12.10
N ALA A 37 -16.58 -0.86 12.60
CA ALA A 37 -17.12 0.10 13.55
C ALA A 37 -18.27 0.91 12.96
N PHE A 38 -18.12 1.40 11.72
CA PHE A 38 -19.16 2.18 11.04
C PHE A 38 -20.45 1.38 10.85
N LEU A 39 -20.38 0.16 10.31
CA LEU A 39 -21.58 -0.64 10.07
C LEU A 39 -22.19 -1.22 11.35
N ALA A 40 -21.39 -1.44 12.40
CA ALA A 40 -21.94 -1.76 13.72
C ALA A 40 -22.84 -0.64 14.24
N LEU A 41 -22.36 0.61 14.17
CA LEU A 41 -23.11 1.79 14.61
C LEU A 41 -24.36 2.03 13.75
N VAL A 42 -24.23 1.98 12.43
CA VAL A 42 -25.36 2.14 11.50
C VAL A 42 -26.42 1.07 11.75
N ASN A 43 -26.01 -0.18 11.94
CA ASN A 43 -26.96 -1.26 12.15
C ASN A 43 -27.67 -1.15 13.51
N GLU A 44 -26.99 -0.70 14.57
CA GLU A 44 -27.62 -0.43 15.86
C GLU A 44 -28.67 0.69 15.77
N MET A 45 -28.46 1.69 14.91
CA MET A 45 -29.45 2.75 14.67
C MET A 45 -30.68 2.27 13.91
N VAL A 46 -30.54 1.28 13.03
CA VAL A 46 -31.64 0.75 12.20
C VAL A 46 -32.39 -0.38 12.90
N SER A 47 -31.65 -1.26 13.57
CA SER A 47 -32.18 -2.43 14.28
C SER A 47 -31.42 -2.61 15.61
N PRO A 48 -31.91 -1.98 16.69
CA PRO A 48 -31.26 -2.05 18.00
C PRO A 48 -31.07 -3.48 18.50
N GLY A 49 -29.92 -3.74 19.14
CA GLY A 49 -29.53 -5.06 19.64
C GLY A 49 -28.89 -5.97 18.59
N THR A 50 -28.78 -5.53 17.34
CA THR A 50 -28.15 -6.32 16.26
C THR A 50 -26.80 -5.76 15.79
N TRP A 51 -26.19 -4.80 16.51
CA TRP A 51 -24.88 -4.20 16.16
C TRP A 51 -23.79 -5.20 15.71
N TRP A 52 -23.76 -6.41 16.27
CA TRP A 52 -22.77 -7.44 15.93
C TRP A 52 -22.91 -7.95 14.49
N VAL A 53 -24.13 -7.98 13.93
CA VAL A 53 -24.39 -8.37 12.54
C VAL A 53 -23.77 -7.35 11.59
N GLY A 54 -24.08 -6.07 11.82
CA GLY A 54 -23.52 -4.96 11.05
C GLY A 54 -22.00 -4.89 11.20
N GLY A 55 -21.48 -5.08 12.41
CA GLY A 55 -20.04 -5.11 12.67
C GLY A 55 -19.32 -6.21 11.93
N LEU A 56 -19.84 -7.44 11.95
CA LEU A 56 -19.25 -8.57 11.24
C LEU A 56 -19.25 -8.35 9.72
N LEU A 57 -20.38 -7.91 9.16
CA LEU A 57 -20.48 -7.52 7.74
C LEU A 57 -19.49 -6.41 7.39
N GLY A 58 -19.36 -5.41 8.26
CA GLY A 58 -18.44 -4.30 8.06
C GLY A 58 -16.97 -4.71 8.07
N VAL A 59 -16.58 -5.65 8.94
CA VAL A 59 -15.22 -6.21 8.94
C VAL A 59 -14.95 -6.98 7.64
N ILE A 60 -15.90 -7.79 7.17
CA ILE A 60 -15.75 -8.56 5.92
C ILE A 60 -15.61 -7.61 4.73
N LEU A 61 -16.51 -6.63 4.61
CA LEU A 61 -16.46 -5.63 3.53
C LEU A 61 -15.21 -4.76 3.62
N GLY A 62 -14.81 -4.38 4.83
CA GLY A 62 -13.58 -3.63 5.09
C GLY A 62 -12.33 -4.39 4.71
N PHE A 63 -12.29 -5.70 4.96
CA PHE A 63 -11.20 -6.55 4.51
C PHE A 63 -11.15 -6.65 2.97
N LEU A 64 -12.31 -6.83 2.31
CA LEU A 64 -12.39 -6.89 0.84
C LEU A 64 -11.96 -5.57 0.20
N PHE A 65 -12.53 -4.45 0.64
CA PHE A 65 -12.20 -3.12 0.14
C PHE A 65 -10.74 -2.75 0.44
N GLY A 66 -10.30 -3.00 1.68
CA GLY A 66 -8.92 -2.80 2.10
C GLY A 66 -7.93 -3.63 1.29
N SER A 67 -8.31 -4.82 0.83
CA SER A 67 -7.46 -5.66 -0.03
C SER A 67 -7.23 -5.00 -1.40
N VAL A 68 -8.28 -4.43 -1.99
CA VAL A 68 -8.17 -3.71 -3.27
C VAL A 68 -7.31 -2.45 -3.11
N VAL A 69 -7.56 -1.65 -2.06
CA VAL A 69 -6.78 -0.43 -1.78
C VAL A 69 -5.32 -0.75 -1.49
N ALA A 70 -5.06 -1.81 -0.73
CA ALA A 70 -3.69 -2.25 -0.45
C ALA A 70 -2.99 -2.69 -1.74
N ALA A 71 -3.64 -3.48 -2.59
CA ALA A 71 -3.08 -3.90 -3.87
C ALA A 71 -2.73 -2.70 -4.78
N ALA A 72 -3.63 -1.72 -4.87
CA ALA A 72 -3.38 -0.48 -5.61
C ALA A 72 -2.18 0.30 -5.03
N THR A 73 -2.09 0.39 -3.70
CA THR A 73 -0.98 1.06 -3.01
C THR A 73 0.36 0.37 -3.28
N VAL A 74 0.38 -0.97 -3.23
CA VAL A 74 1.58 -1.75 -3.58
C VAL A 74 2.00 -1.52 -5.03
N ALA A 75 1.05 -1.51 -5.96
CA ALA A 75 1.32 -1.24 -7.37
C ALA A 75 1.93 0.15 -7.59
N ILE A 76 1.44 1.17 -6.87
CA ILE A 76 2.01 2.53 -6.91
C ILE A 76 3.45 2.53 -6.39
N VAL A 77 3.70 1.87 -5.26
CA VAL A 77 5.05 1.76 -4.68
C VAL A 77 6.02 1.05 -5.63
N GLU A 78 5.57 -0.02 -6.29
CA GLU A 78 6.36 -0.73 -7.29
C GLU A 78 6.65 0.14 -8.52
N TRP A 79 5.64 0.86 -9.01
CA TRP A 79 5.81 1.79 -10.12
C TRP A 79 6.82 2.91 -9.80
N MET A 80 6.76 3.49 -8.60
CA MET A 80 7.74 4.48 -8.14
C MET A 80 9.16 3.90 -8.07
N ALA A 81 9.30 2.65 -7.62
CA ALA A 81 10.58 1.96 -7.59
C ALA A 81 11.16 1.76 -9.01
N GLN A 82 10.32 1.35 -9.96
CA GLN A 82 10.71 1.19 -11.37
C GLN A 82 11.13 2.52 -12.00
N LEU A 83 10.42 3.61 -11.72
CA LEU A 83 10.78 4.95 -12.20
C LEU A 83 12.14 5.41 -11.68
N LEU A 84 12.45 5.18 -10.41
CA LEU A 84 13.76 5.53 -9.82
C LEU A 84 14.91 4.75 -10.48
N VAL A 85 14.68 3.46 -10.78
CA VAL A 85 15.66 2.64 -11.50
C VAL A 85 15.89 3.19 -12.91
N ALA A 86 14.82 3.45 -13.66
CA ALA A 86 14.90 3.96 -15.03
C ALA A 86 15.60 5.32 -15.11
N GLN A 87 15.30 6.24 -14.19
CA GLN A 87 16.00 7.54 -14.11
C GLN A 87 17.51 7.36 -13.91
N GLY A 88 17.90 6.42 -13.05
CA GLY A 88 19.30 6.11 -12.80
C GLY A 88 20.04 5.55 -14.02
N GLU A 89 19.42 4.62 -14.75
CA GLU A 89 19.98 4.06 -15.98
C GLU A 89 20.15 5.12 -17.09
N ILE A 90 19.19 6.02 -17.24
CA ILE A 90 19.27 7.13 -18.21
C ILE A 90 20.45 8.05 -17.89
N VAL A 91 20.64 8.41 -16.62
CA VAL A 91 21.76 9.26 -16.19
C VAL A 91 23.10 8.57 -16.43
N GLU A 92 23.21 7.27 -16.17
CA GLU A 92 24.42 6.50 -16.46
C GLU A 92 24.72 6.44 -17.97
N ALA A 93 23.70 6.22 -18.80
CA ALA A 93 23.84 6.17 -20.25
C ALA A 93 24.26 7.53 -20.84
N LEU A 94 23.71 8.64 -20.34
CA LEU A 94 24.13 9.99 -20.74
C LEU A 94 25.58 10.27 -20.38
N ARG A 95 26.02 9.83 -19.19
CA ARG A 95 27.41 9.98 -18.77
C ARG A 95 28.38 9.21 -19.68
N LYS A 96 28.08 7.96 -20.01
CA LYS A 96 28.91 7.14 -20.92
C LYS A 96 29.03 7.71 -22.33
N ARG A 97 28.10 8.57 -22.76
CA ARG A 97 28.18 9.29 -24.04
C ARG A 97 28.95 10.62 -23.96
N ALA A 98 29.15 11.14 -22.75
CA ALA A 98 29.85 12.39 -22.51
C ALA A 98 31.36 12.19 -22.19
N GLU A 99 31.75 10.97 -21.81
CA GLU A 99 33.14 10.49 -21.73
C GLU A 99 33.60 9.94 -23.10
#